data_AF-A0A444V4W3-F1
#
_entry.id   AF-A0A444V4W3-F1
#
_cell.length_a   1.000
_cell.length_b   1.000
_cell.length_c   1.000
_cell.angle_alpha   90.00
_cell.angle_beta   90.00
_cell.angle_gamma   90.00
#
_symmetry.space_group_name_H-M   'P 1'
#
loop_
_entity.id
_entity.type
_entity.pdbx_description
1 polymer ?
#
loop_
_entity_poly.entity_id
_entity_poly.type
_entity_poly.pdbx_seq_one_letter_code
_entity_poly.pdbx_strand_id
1 'polypeptide(L)'
;MALSVLVTIEMFNALNSLSENQSLLRMPPWVNVWLLGAIVLSLSLHFLILHVEPLPLIFQVTPLSVSQWMVVLKISIPVILLDEGLKYLSRNFLEVNAETMGRLSDCFSEFMFEYDTPRMVLVRHKKVGIVYRLIQLGVLAYIIGWVFMYEKGYQSVDSVVSTVSVKMKGIAYTNEKNNSRIWDVADYVFPPQGVGSFVVMTNYIETAGQKQGNCTKISYIDFPPSGILTGKCVEYKGTLKTCEIFGWCPLENDNHIPDPPLLMAAENFTMFIKNAITFPRYGVSRSNVVPFNESCIFHKDTDPLCPIFRLGDLVTMAGFDFRKIAVKGGMIVIGIIWDCDLDWSASHCNPTFNIHGLYGEDSLSTPGYNFRFAKYFMEDRTEKRTLMKVFGIRFDIIVHGMRRNVYKSLKFKSTEDEGEE
;
A
#
# COMPACT_ATOMS: atom_id res chain seq x y z
N MET A 1 5.55 13.25 19.83
CA MET A 1 6.88 13.75 20.28
C MET A 1 6.90 15.28 20.39
N ALA A 2 6.64 16.05 19.32
CA ALA A 2 6.67 17.53 19.37
C ALA A 2 5.74 18.15 20.42
N LEU A 3 4.50 17.66 20.54
CA LEU A 3 3.54 18.11 21.55
C LEU A 3 4.09 17.92 22.98
N SER A 4 4.68 16.76 23.28
CA SER A 4 5.28 16.49 24.60
C SER A 4 6.47 17.38 24.91
N VAL A 5 7.30 17.71 23.90
CA VAL A 5 8.42 18.66 24.05
C VAL A 5 7.89 20.04 24.43
N LEU A 6 6.89 20.54 23.71
CA LEU A 6 6.29 21.85 23.98
C LEU A 6 5.71 21.92 25.40
N VAL A 7 4.90 20.94 25.79
CA VAL A 7 4.33 20.88 27.15
C VAL A 7 5.43 20.86 28.22
N THR A 8 6.49 20.05 28.04
CA THR A 8 7.60 20.02 29.00
C THR A 8 8.40 21.32 29.08
N ILE A 9 8.56 22.03 27.95
CA ILE A 9 9.23 23.34 27.93
C ILE A 9 8.40 24.37 28.70
N GLU A 10 7.09 24.44 28.47
CA GLU A 10 6.23 25.38 29.18
C GLU A 10 6.21 25.12 30.69
N MET A 11 6.26 23.86 31.12
CA MET A 11 6.34 23.53 32.54
C MET A 11 7.71 23.91 33.15
N PHE A 12 8.80 23.79 32.40
CA PHE A 12 10.11 24.25 32.83
C PHE A 12 10.22 25.79 32.86
N ASN A 13 9.60 26.48 31.90
CA ASN A 13 9.44 27.93 31.93
C ASN A 13 8.63 28.37 33.15
N ALA A 14 7.52 27.69 33.44
CA ALA A 14 6.70 27.98 34.63
C ALA A 14 7.50 27.82 35.93
N LEU A 15 8.37 26.81 36.02
CA LEU A 15 9.29 26.64 37.15
C LEU A 15 10.31 27.79 37.24
N ASN A 16 10.86 28.23 36.11
CA ASN A 16 11.81 29.35 36.09
C ASN A 16 11.13 30.68 36.43
N SER A 17 9.86 30.86 36.08
CA SER A 17 9.09 32.08 36.39
C SER A 17 8.72 32.22 37.86
N LEU A 18 9.07 31.23 38.72
CA LEU A 18 8.89 31.33 40.17
C LEU A 18 9.59 32.57 40.76
N SER A 19 10.70 32.99 40.16
CA SER A 19 11.39 34.20 40.56
C SER A 19 12.12 34.87 39.42
N GLU A 20 11.81 36.15 39.20
CA GLU A 20 12.38 36.98 38.15
C GLU A 20 13.87 37.27 38.39
N ASN A 21 14.23 37.58 39.65
CA ASN A 21 15.58 38.06 40.01
C ASN A 21 16.41 37.05 40.80
N GLN A 22 15.79 35.94 41.22
CA GLN A 22 16.46 34.90 42.00
C GLN A 22 16.70 33.63 41.19
N SER A 23 17.83 33.00 41.48
CA SER A 23 18.22 31.71 40.89
C SER A 23 17.31 30.61 41.39
N LEU A 24 16.97 29.66 40.52
CA LEU A 24 16.21 28.45 40.88
C LEU A 24 16.92 27.60 41.95
N LEU A 25 18.26 27.73 42.09
CA LEU A 25 19.06 27.05 43.12
C LEU A 25 18.97 27.74 44.50
N ARG A 26 18.64 29.04 44.53
CA ARG A 26 18.53 29.83 45.77
C ARG A 26 17.10 29.88 46.29
N MET A 27 16.11 29.85 45.39
CA MET A 27 14.71 29.61 45.72
C MET A 27 14.26 28.29 45.10
N PRO A 28 14.32 27.19 45.87
CA PRO A 28 13.97 25.88 45.35
C PRO A 28 12.48 25.81 44.99
N PRO A 29 12.08 24.96 44.03
CA PRO A 29 10.71 24.89 43.52
C PRO A 29 9.65 24.53 44.57
N TRP A 30 10.07 23.99 45.71
CA TRP A 30 9.20 23.63 46.85
C TRP A 30 8.69 24.83 47.65
N VAL A 31 9.20 26.05 47.41
CA VAL A 31 8.73 27.27 48.10
C VAL A 31 7.28 27.60 47.71
N ASN A 32 6.87 27.28 46.48
CA ASN A 32 5.50 27.46 46.02
C ASN A 32 4.88 26.09 45.67
N VAL A 33 4.32 25.44 46.71
CA VAL A 33 3.67 24.13 46.59
C VAL A 33 2.46 24.17 45.64
N TRP A 34 1.78 25.30 45.52
CA TRP A 34 0.64 25.46 44.60
C TRP A 34 1.07 25.44 43.12
N LEU A 35 2.18 26.11 42.79
CA LEU A 35 2.75 26.08 41.44
C LEU A 35 3.21 24.65 41.08
N LEU A 36 3.90 23.99 42.02
CA LEU A 36 4.33 22.60 41.83
C LEU A 36 3.13 21.67 41.62
N GLY A 37 2.05 21.87 42.40
CA GLY A 37 0.80 21.14 42.22
C GLY A 37 0.17 21.34 40.84
N ALA A 38 0.16 22.58 40.32
CA ALA A 38 -0.34 22.88 38.99
C ALA A 38 0.48 22.20 37.87
N ILE A 39 1.82 22.19 38.00
CA ILE A 39 2.71 21.51 37.05
C ILE A 39 2.50 19.99 37.07
N VAL A 40 2.39 19.39 38.26
CA VAL A 40 2.14 17.94 38.40
C VAL A 40 0.78 17.58 37.81
N LEU A 41 -0.26 18.39 38.04
CA LEU A 41 -1.58 18.18 37.48
C LEU A 41 -1.55 18.26 35.94
N SER A 42 -0.88 19.27 35.39
CA SER A 42 -0.71 19.47 33.94
C SER A 42 0.02 18.29 33.28
N LEU A 43 1.14 17.83 33.86
CA LEU A 43 1.85 16.66 33.37
C LEU A 43 1.00 15.39 33.48
N SER A 44 0.25 15.22 34.56
CA SER A 44 -0.64 14.07 34.75
C SER A 44 -1.76 14.02 33.70
N LEU A 45 -2.37 15.16 33.37
CA LEU A 45 -3.35 15.26 32.29
C LEU A 45 -2.72 14.92 30.92
N HIS A 46 -1.49 15.37 30.67
CA HIS A 46 -0.76 15.02 29.45
C HIS A 46 -0.46 13.52 29.35
N PHE A 47 -0.10 12.88 30.47
CA PHE A 47 0.09 11.42 30.52
C PHE A 47 -1.22 10.67 30.28
N LEU A 48 -2.33 11.17 30.81
CA LEU A 48 -3.67 10.61 30.62
C LEU A 48 -4.09 10.67 29.14
N ILE A 49 -3.82 11.79 28.44
CA ILE A 49 -4.07 11.90 26.99
C ILE A 49 -3.25 10.90 26.19
N LEU A 50 -2.02 10.59 26.62
CA LEU A 50 -1.12 9.69 25.87
C LEU A 50 -1.37 8.20 26.13
N HIS A 51 -1.84 7.80 27.31
CA HIS A 51 -1.87 6.39 27.72
C HIS A 51 -3.27 5.83 27.97
N VAL A 52 -4.30 6.67 28.11
CA VAL A 52 -5.67 6.22 28.41
C VAL A 52 -6.54 6.29 27.16
N GLU A 53 -6.90 5.12 26.61
CA GLU A 53 -7.90 5.02 25.53
C GLU A 53 -9.26 5.54 26.06
N PRO A 54 -10.00 6.43 25.33
CA PRO A 54 -9.96 6.71 23.88
C PRO A 54 -9.22 8.00 23.46
N LEU A 55 -8.55 8.70 24.37
CA LEU A 55 -8.01 10.05 24.10
C LEU A 55 -6.93 10.09 23.00
N PRO A 56 -6.00 9.11 22.89
CA PRO A 56 -5.04 9.06 21.78
C PRO A 56 -5.70 9.02 20.39
N LEU A 57 -6.87 8.39 20.28
CA LEU A 57 -7.66 8.31 19.03
C LEU A 57 -8.29 9.67 18.67
N ILE A 58 -8.79 10.41 19.67
CA ILE A 58 -9.42 11.73 19.46
C ILE A 58 -8.37 12.77 19.07
N PHE A 59 -7.22 12.78 19.75
CA PHE A 59 -6.14 13.74 19.51
C PHE A 59 -5.14 13.28 18.43
N GLN A 60 -5.33 12.10 17.84
CA GLN A 60 -4.44 11.50 16.84
C GLN A 60 -2.96 11.44 17.31
N VAL A 61 -2.75 11.12 18.58
CA VAL A 61 -1.42 11.01 19.19
C VAL A 61 -1.06 9.56 19.49
N THR A 62 0.24 9.23 19.45
CA THR A 62 0.75 7.90 19.81
C THR A 62 1.48 7.93 21.16
N PRO A 63 1.39 6.86 21.96
CA PRO A 63 2.11 6.76 23.23
C PRO A 63 3.63 6.78 22.99
N LEU A 64 4.36 7.51 23.83
CA LEU A 64 5.83 7.61 23.75
C LEU A 64 6.49 6.50 24.57
N SER A 65 7.54 5.90 24.01
CA SER A 65 8.40 4.96 24.76
C SER A 65 9.32 5.69 25.75
N VAL A 66 9.87 4.96 26.73
CA VAL A 66 10.81 5.50 27.72
C VAL A 66 12.06 6.11 27.06
N SER A 67 12.56 5.51 25.98
CA SER A 67 13.70 6.05 25.23
C SER A 67 13.37 7.39 24.57
N GLN A 68 12.15 7.57 24.07
CA GLN A 68 11.69 8.83 23.48
C GLN A 68 11.46 9.91 24.55
N TRP A 69 10.97 9.54 25.74
CA TRP A 69 10.85 10.48 26.87
C TRP A 69 12.21 11.04 27.32
N MET A 70 13.26 10.22 27.30
CA MET A 70 14.62 10.71 27.56
C MET A 70 15.09 11.74 26.52
N VAL A 71 14.64 11.62 25.27
CA VAL A 71 14.93 12.63 24.23
C VAL A 71 14.14 13.92 24.50
N VAL A 72 12.87 13.82 24.89
CA VAL A 72 12.03 14.97 25.25
C VAL A 72 12.65 15.78 26.39
N LEU A 73 13.13 15.10 27.44
CA LEU A 73 13.81 15.76 28.57
C LEU A 73 15.13 16.41 28.14
N LYS A 74 15.96 15.73 27.32
CA LYS A 74 17.22 16.30 26.82
C LYS A 74 17.02 17.58 26.00
N ILE A 75 15.92 17.69 25.25
CA ILE A 75 15.60 18.86 24.43
C ILE A 75 15.05 20.02 25.27
N SER A 76 14.37 19.74 26.38
CA SER A 76 13.72 20.76 27.22
C SER A 76 14.63 21.34 28.31
N ILE A 77 15.60 20.57 28.84
CA ILE A 77 16.57 21.02 29.85
C ILE A 77 17.36 22.29 29.49
N PRO A 78 17.82 22.51 28.24
CA PRO A 78 18.55 23.73 27.85
C PRO A 78 17.80 25.03 28.13
N VAL A 79 16.48 25.00 28.17
CA VAL A 79 15.66 26.19 28.44
C VAL A 79 15.89 26.70 29.86
N ILE A 80 16.03 25.80 30.85
CA ILE A 80 16.39 26.16 32.23
C ILE A 80 17.78 26.82 32.30
N LEU A 81 18.75 26.29 31.55
CA LEU A 81 20.10 26.85 31.51
C LEU A 81 20.13 28.23 30.84
N LEU A 82 19.33 28.41 29.79
CA LEU A 82 19.24 29.67 29.06
C LEU A 82 18.60 30.76 29.93
N ASP A 83 17.47 30.46 30.58
CA ASP A 83 16.79 31.40 31.48
C ASP A 83 17.63 31.76 32.70
N GLU A 84 18.29 30.79 33.32
CA GLU A 84 19.18 31.03 34.46
C GLU A 84 20.43 31.83 34.02
N GLY A 85 20.93 31.60 32.80
CA GLY A 85 22.01 32.38 32.19
C GLY A 85 21.60 33.83 31.91
N LEU A 86 20.37 34.06 31.42
CA LEU A 86 19.80 35.39 31.24
C LEU A 86 19.60 36.12 32.58
N LYS A 87 19.13 35.41 33.61
CA LYS A 87 19.04 35.96 34.97
C LYS A 87 20.41 36.33 35.53
N TYR A 88 21.43 35.50 35.27
CA TYR A 88 22.80 35.78 35.67
C TYR A 88 23.40 36.99 34.95
N LEU A 89 23.14 37.15 33.64
CA LEU A 89 23.56 38.31 32.86
C LEU A 89 22.81 39.59 33.30
N SER A 90 21.51 39.50 33.56
CA SER A 90 20.69 40.60 34.08
C SER A 90 21.24 41.12 35.42
N ARG A 91 21.58 40.19 36.34
CA ARG A 91 22.21 40.52 37.63
C ARG A 91 23.54 41.25 37.52
N ASN A 92 24.37 40.92 36.53
CA ASN A 92 25.73 41.48 36.40
C ASN A 92 25.81 42.76 35.55
N PHE A 93 24.82 43.06 34.71
CA PHE A 93 24.88 44.19 33.76
C PHE A 93 23.82 45.27 33.94
N LEU A 94 22.79 45.05 34.77
CA LEU A 94 21.63 45.96 34.90
C LEU A 94 21.29 46.31 36.36
N GLU A 95 22.28 46.52 37.23
CA GLU A 95 22.06 47.22 38.51
C GLU A 95 22.35 48.74 38.39
N VAL A 96 21.59 49.44 37.54
CA VAL A 96 21.29 50.87 37.74
C VAL A 96 19.85 51.12 37.31
N ASN A 97 19.01 51.44 38.31
CA ASN A 97 17.62 51.93 38.26
C ASN A 97 16.50 50.89 38.17
N ALA A 98 15.81 50.69 39.30
CA ALA A 98 14.42 51.14 39.43
C ALA A 98 13.93 50.94 40.87
N GLU A 99 13.38 52.00 41.46
CA GLU A 99 12.67 51.98 42.74
C GLU A 99 11.15 52.10 42.50
N THR A 100 10.44 51.21 43.20
CA THR A 100 9.10 51.36 43.81
C THR A 100 7.84 50.99 43.01
N MET A 101 7.16 50.01 43.60
CA MET A 101 5.91 49.33 43.24
C MET A 101 4.68 50.01 43.86
N GLY A 102 3.56 50.03 43.14
CA GLY A 102 2.25 50.32 43.74
C GLY A 102 1.04 50.27 42.80
N ARG A 103 0.36 49.10 42.73
CA ARG A 103 -1.12 48.87 42.77
C ARG A 103 -1.54 47.63 41.97
N LEU A 104 -1.96 46.59 42.70
CA LEU A 104 -2.31 45.24 42.21
C LEU A 104 -3.71 45.09 41.60
N SER A 105 -4.54 46.14 41.57
CA SER A 105 -5.91 46.07 41.03
C SER A 105 -6.04 46.53 39.57
N ASP A 106 -5.10 47.34 39.08
CA ASP A 106 -5.08 47.79 37.68
C ASP A 106 -4.18 46.89 36.80
N CYS A 107 -3.18 46.24 37.40
CA CYS A 107 -2.24 45.32 36.73
C CYS A 107 -2.92 44.08 36.12
N PHE A 108 -4.00 43.58 36.71
CA PHE A 108 -4.73 42.42 36.18
C PHE A 108 -5.55 42.77 34.93
N SER A 109 -6.01 44.02 34.80
CA SER A 109 -6.72 44.51 33.62
C SER A 109 -5.77 44.86 32.48
N GLU A 110 -4.58 45.39 32.78
CA GLU A 110 -3.52 45.58 31.78
C GLU A 110 -3.05 44.21 31.28
N PHE A 111 -2.70 43.26 32.14
CA PHE A 111 -2.20 41.95 31.69
C PHE A 111 -3.19 41.13 30.83
N MET A 112 -4.50 41.19 31.11
CA MET A 112 -5.52 40.41 30.37
C MET A 112 -6.00 41.07 29.07
N PHE A 113 -5.84 42.40 28.93
CA PHE A 113 -6.38 43.16 27.79
C PHE A 113 -5.34 44.01 27.04
N GLU A 114 -4.07 43.92 27.41
CA GLU A 114 -2.97 44.55 26.70
C GLU A 114 -2.53 43.67 25.52
N TYR A 115 -2.70 44.21 24.31
CA TYR A 115 -2.24 43.60 23.07
C TYR A 115 -1.08 44.42 22.54
N ASP A 116 0.14 43.95 22.79
CA ASP A 116 1.36 44.55 22.25
C ASP A 116 1.34 44.44 20.72
N THR A 117 1.14 45.58 20.06
CA THR A 117 1.28 45.68 18.60
C THR A 117 2.68 46.19 18.27
N PRO A 118 3.40 45.54 17.33
CA PRO A 118 4.66 46.09 16.86
C PRO A 118 4.39 47.47 16.25
N ARG A 119 5.09 48.50 16.74
CA ARG A 119 5.02 49.85 16.15
C ARG A 119 5.52 49.79 14.71
N MET A 120 4.61 49.88 13.75
CA MET A 120 4.94 49.82 12.32
C MET A 120 5.51 51.17 11.86
N VAL A 121 6.71 51.14 11.26
CA VAL A 121 7.30 52.32 10.63
C VAL A 121 6.92 52.33 9.14
N LEU A 122 6.14 53.33 8.73
CA LEU A 122 5.73 53.49 7.34
C LEU A 122 6.82 54.20 6.52
N VAL A 123 7.66 53.44 5.82
CA VAL A 123 8.68 53.99 4.92
C VAL A 123 8.07 54.39 3.58
N ARG A 124 7.83 55.69 3.38
CA ARG A 124 7.27 56.25 2.12
C ARG A 124 8.36 56.46 1.06
N HIS A 125 8.88 55.37 0.49
CA HIS A 125 9.88 55.42 -0.56
C HIS A 125 9.45 54.63 -1.81
N LYS A 126 9.36 55.31 -2.97
CA LYS A 126 8.83 54.72 -4.22
C LYS A 126 9.58 53.45 -4.65
N LYS A 127 10.92 53.43 -4.61
CA LYS A 127 11.71 52.26 -5.04
C LYS A 127 11.50 51.04 -4.13
N VAL A 128 11.49 51.25 -2.81
CA VAL A 128 11.33 50.17 -1.82
C VAL A 128 9.92 49.59 -1.89
N GLY A 129 8.90 50.45 -2.04
CA GLY A 129 7.52 50.02 -2.21
C GLY A 129 7.30 49.19 -3.48
N ILE A 130 7.90 49.59 -4.62
CA ILE A 130 7.81 48.82 -5.87
C ILE A 130 8.47 47.45 -5.71
N VAL A 131 9.67 47.38 -5.12
CA VAL A 131 10.36 46.10 -4.89
C VAL A 131 9.53 45.17 -3.99
N TYR A 132 9.00 45.68 -2.88
CA TYR A 132 8.15 44.90 -1.97
C TYR A 132 6.89 44.36 -2.67
N ARG A 133 6.21 45.20 -3.49
CA ARG A 133 5.02 44.78 -4.25
C ARG A 133 5.35 43.77 -5.34
N LEU A 134 6.49 43.87 -6.00
CA LEU A 134 6.94 42.87 -6.99
C LEU A 134 7.25 41.52 -6.34
N ILE A 135 7.92 41.52 -5.18
CA ILE A 135 8.17 40.28 -4.42
C ILE A 135 6.83 39.66 -3.99
N GLN A 136 5.91 40.46 -3.45
CA GLN A 136 4.59 39.99 -3.05
C GLN A 136 3.81 39.39 -4.24
N LEU A 137 3.85 40.03 -5.41
CA LEU A 137 3.20 39.54 -6.63
C LEU A 137 3.87 38.25 -7.14
N GLY A 138 5.20 38.15 -7.06
CA GLY A 138 5.93 36.93 -7.40
C GLY A 138 5.56 35.75 -6.51
N VAL A 139 5.49 35.96 -5.18
CA VAL A 139 5.05 34.93 -4.22
C VAL A 139 3.60 34.53 -4.48
N LEU A 140 2.71 35.49 -4.72
CA LEU A 140 1.31 35.21 -5.04
C LEU A 140 1.18 34.40 -6.34
N ALA A 141 1.91 34.77 -7.39
CA ALA A 141 1.93 34.06 -8.65
C ALA A 141 2.47 32.63 -8.49
N TYR A 142 3.50 32.44 -7.66
CA TYR A 142 4.01 31.11 -7.32
C TYR A 142 2.96 30.26 -6.59
N ILE A 143 2.31 30.81 -5.55
CA ILE A 143 1.27 30.07 -4.80
C ILE A 143 0.11 29.70 -5.74
N ILE A 144 -0.40 30.64 -6.52
CA ILE A 144 -1.54 30.38 -7.41
C ILE A 144 -1.13 29.43 -8.55
N GLY A 145 -0.02 29.70 -9.23
CA GLY A 145 0.41 28.92 -10.40
C GLY A 145 0.94 27.54 -10.04
N TRP A 146 1.84 27.45 -9.05
CA TRP A 146 2.46 26.19 -8.67
C TRP A 146 1.59 25.40 -7.69
N VAL A 147 1.25 25.98 -6.53
CA VAL A 147 0.59 25.23 -5.45
C VAL A 147 -0.87 24.93 -5.78
N PHE A 148 -1.62 25.91 -6.29
CA PHE A 148 -3.04 25.71 -6.60
C PHE A 148 -3.26 25.10 -7.98
N MET A 149 -2.67 25.65 -9.04
CA MET A 149 -2.98 25.19 -10.41
C MET A 149 -2.21 23.91 -10.79
N TYR A 150 -0.91 23.82 -10.51
CA TYR A 150 -0.09 22.67 -10.91
C TYR A 150 -0.22 21.47 -9.96
N GLU A 151 0.05 21.68 -8.66
CA GLU A 151 -0.06 20.63 -7.64
C GLU A 151 -1.51 20.30 -7.24
N LYS A 152 -2.49 21.10 -7.69
CA LYS A 152 -3.92 20.97 -7.31
C LYS A 152 -4.11 20.85 -5.79
N GLY A 153 -3.38 21.64 -5.00
CA GLY A 153 -3.41 21.58 -3.53
C GLY A 153 -4.76 21.86 -2.86
N TYR A 154 -5.77 22.29 -3.63
CA TYR A 154 -7.16 22.46 -3.17
C TYR A 154 -7.96 21.14 -3.16
N GLN A 155 -7.42 20.06 -3.76
CA GLN A 155 -8.12 18.78 -3.88
C GLN A 155 -7.72 17.81 -2.74
N SER A 156 -8.71 17.11 -2.18
CA SER A 156 -8.48 16.04 -1.20
C SER A 156 -8.41 14.67 -1.89
N VAL A 157 -7.38 13.90 -1.54
CA VAL A 157 -7.18 12.55 -2.09
C VAL A 157 -7.94 11.51 -1.27
N ASP A 158 -8.57 10.56 -1.97
CA ASP A 158 -9.22 9.40 -1.36
C ASP A 158 -8.75 8.12 -2.05
N SER A 159 -8.61 7.05 -1.28
CA SER A 159 -8.24 5.73 -1.78
C SER A 159 -9.48 4.96 -2.22
N VAL A 160 -9.34 4.20 -3.29
CA VAL A 160 -10.44 3.40 -3.85
C VAL A 160 -10.59 2.05 -3.14
N VAL A 161 -11.83 1.60 -2.97
CA VAL A 161 -12.14 0.19 -2.69
C VAL A 161 -12.57 -0.47 -4.00
N SER A 162 -11.90 -1.55 -4.39
CA SER A 162 -12.12 -2.19 -5.69
C SER A 162 -12.49 -3.67 -5.56
N THR A 163 -13.28 -4.17 -6.50
CA THR A 163 -13.51 -5.60 -6.73
C THR A 163 -13.24 -5.94 -8.18
N VAL A 164 -12.67 -7.13 -8.41
CA VAL A 164 -12.33 -7.64 -9.75
C VAL A 164 -12.90 -9.04 -9.89
N SER A 165 -13.53 -9.28 -11.03
CA SER A 165 -13.98 -10.60 -11.46
C SER A 165 -13.53 -10.85 -12.88
N VAL A 166 -12.98 -12.03 -13.13
CA VAL A 166 -12.45 -12.42 -14.44
C VAL A 166 -13.23 -13.61 -14.98
N LYS A 167 -13.58 -13.55 -16.27
CA LYS A 167 -14.21 -14.66 -16.98
C LYS A 167 -13.42 -14.98 -18.25
N MET A 168 -12.91 -16.19 -18.31
CA MET A 168 -12.19 -16.71 -19.49
C MET A 168 -13.16 -17.37 -20.47
N LYS A 169 -12.83 -17.32 -21.76
CA LYS A 169 -13.49 -18.07 -22.83
C LYS A 169 -12.45 -18.59 -23.81
N GLY A 170 -12.62 -19.84 -24.21
CA GLY A 170 -11.69 -20.54 -25.10
C GLY A 170 -11.89 -22.04 -25.01
N ILE A 171 -11.54 -22.74 -26.08
CA ILE A 171 -11.51 -24.21 -26.12
C ILE A 171 -10.22 -24.58 -26.85
N ALA A 172 -9.50 -25.56 -26.31
CA ALA A 172 -8.35 -26.15 -26.99
C ALA A 172 -8.60 -27.64 -27.24
N TYR A 173 -8.01 -28.14 -28.32
CA TYR A 173 -7.99 -29.56 -28.67
C TYR A 173 -6.55 -30.04 -28.68
N THR A 174 -6.29 -31.14 -27.99
CA THR A 174 -4.99 -31.81 -27.97
C THR A 174 -5.15 -33.25 -28.42
N ASN A 175 -4.23 -33.73 -29.26
CA ASN A 175 -4.15 -35.12 -29.65
C ASN A 175 -2.77 -35.65 -29.33
N GLU A 176 -2.63 -36.33 -28.19
CA GLU A 176 -1.37 -36.89 -27.74
C GLU A 176 -1.51 -38.42 -27.58
N LYS A 177 -0.60 -39.17 -28.22
CA LYS A 177 -0.49 -40.66 -28.09
C LYS A 177 -1.84 -41.40 -28.24
N ASN A 178 -2.65 -41.04 -29.25
CA ASN A 178 -3.99 -41.58 -29.51
C ASN A 178 -5.06 -41.26 -28.45
N ASN A 179 -4.83 -40.32 -27.53
CA ASN A 179 -5.86 -39.79 -26.65
C ASN A 179 -6.22 -38.36 -27.08
N SER A 180 -7.38 -38.22 -27.69
CA SER A 180 -7.94 -36.92 -28.07
C SER A 180 -8.69 -36.33 -26.88
N ARG A 181 -8.34 -35.09 -26.50
CA ARG A 181 -8.97 -34.40 -25.38
C ARG A 181 -9.30 -32.95 -25.75
N ILE A 182 -10.46 -32.53 -25.29
CA ILE A 182 -10.92 -31.14 -25.33
C ILE A 182 -10.64 -30.51 -23.97
N TRP A 183 -10.13 -29.29 -23.98
CA TRP A 183 -9.85 -28.47 -22.81
C TRP A 183 -10.75 -27.25 -22.82
N ASP A 184 -11.50 -27.06 -21.75
CA ASP A 184 -12.34 -25.89 -21.53
C ASP A 184 -11.86 -25.08 -20.32
N VAL A 185 -12.57 -23.98 -20.04
CA VAL A 185 -12.23 -23.02 -18.98
C VAL A 185 -12.09 -23.70 -17.61
N ALA A 186 -12.84 -24.76 -17.32
CA ALA A 186 -12.80 -25.43 -16.03
C ALA A 186 -11.54 -26.30 -15.87
N ASP A 187 -10.93 -26.73 -16.98
CA ASP A 187 -9.71 -27.55 -16.95
C ASP A 187 -8.42 -26.71 -16.96
N TYR A 188 -8.37 -25.57 -17.65
CA TYR A 188 -7.12 -24.81 -17.86
C TYR A 188 -6.98 -23.55 -17.00
N VAL A 189 -8.01 -23.12 -16.26
CA VAL A 189 -7.96 -21.90 -15.42
C VAL A 189 -7.89 -22.25 -13.93
N PHE A 190 -6.89 -21.72 -13.23
CA PHE A 190 -6.67 -22.01 -11.81
C PHE A 190 -6.44 -20.74 -10.98
N PRO A 191 -7.14 -20.52 -9.86
CA PRO A 191 -8.34 -21.24 -9.45
C PRO A 191 -9.56 -20.78 -10.28
N PRO A 192 -10.64 -21.58 -10.35
CA PRO A 192 -11.79 -21.28 -11.21
C PRO A 192 -12.70 -20.16 -10.69
N GLN A 193 -12.45 -19.60 -9.50
CA GLN A 193 -13.34 -18.60 -8.89
C GLN A 193 -13.31 -17.23 -9.59
N GLY A 194 -12.39 -17.00 -10.53
CA GLY A 194 -12.32 -15.75 -11.28
C GLY A 194 -11.91 -14.55 -10.42
N VAL A 195 -11.04 -14.78 -9.43
CA VAL A 195 -10.44 -13.75 -8.58
C VAL A 195 -9.33 -12.99 -9.32
N GLY A 196 -8.83 -11.89 -8.75
CA GLY A 196 -7.78 -11.05 -9.35
C GLY A 196 -6.40 -11.71 -9.51
N SER A 197 -6.21 -12.98 -9.15
CA SER A 197 -4.96 -13.73 -9.36
C SER A 197 -5.29 -15.15 -9.81
N PHE A 198 -4.89 -15.50 -11.03
CA PHE A 198 -5.19 -16.81 -11.62
C PHE A 198 -4.14 -17.20 -12.65
N VAL A 199 -4.15 -18.46 -13.05
CA VAL A 199 -3.20 -19.08 -13.98
C VAL A 199 -3.98 -19.67 -15.13
N VAL A 200 -3.50 -19.41 -16.35
CA VAL A 200 -3.97 -20.08 -17.56
C VAL A 200 -2.92 -21.09 -17.98
N MET A 201 -3.29 -22.37 -17.97
CA MET A 201 -2.43 -23.47 -18.41
C MET A 201 -2.15 -23.37 -19.92
N THR A 202 -0.88 -23.43 -20.29
CA THR A 202 -0.40 -23.40 -21.68
C THR A 202 0.32 -24.69 -22.07
N ASN A 203 0.91 -25.38 -21.09
CA ASN A 203 1.59 -26.65 -21.29
C ASN A 203 1.46 -27.52 -20.04
N TYR A 204 1.58 -28.83 -20.17
CA TYR A 204 1.47 -29.74 -19.03
C TYR A 204 2.25 -31.04 -19.25
N ILE A 205 2.56 -31.72 -18.15
CA ILE A 205 3.05 -33.10 -18.13
C ILE A 205 2.06 -33.90 -17.29
N GLU A 206 1.49 -34.95 -17.90
CA GLU A 206 0.55 -35.85 -17.27
C GLU A 206 1.23 -37.17 -16.90
N THR A 207 1.11 -37.58 -15.64
CA THR A 207 1.50 -38.92 -15.16
C THR A 207 0.25 -39.65 -14.67
N ALA A 208 -0.38 -40.40 -15.58
CA ALA A 208 -1.62 -41.12 -15.31
C ALA A 208 -1.39 -42.42 -14.51
N GLY A 209 -2.41 -42.82 -13.74
CA GLY A 209 -2.46 -44.14 -13.09
C GLY A 209 -1.44 -44.32 -11.97
N GLN A 210 -1.01 -43.25 -11.31
CA GLN A 210 -0.15 -43.39 -10.13
C GLN A 210 -0.89 -44.13 -9.02
N LYS A 211 -0.25 -45.14 -8.44
CA LYS A 211 -0.72 -45.87 -7.25
C LYS A 211 0.35 -45.84 -6.17
N GLN A 212 -0.03 -46.00 -4.92
CA GLN A 212 0.93 -46.15 -3.84
C GLN A 212 1.67 -47.50 -3.98
N GLY A 213 2.99 -47.46 -3.96
CA GLY A 213 3.82 -48.66 -4.10
C GLY A 213 5.31 -48.34 -4.15
N ASN A 214 6.10 -49.37 -4.45
CA ASN A 214 7.54 -49.25 -4.63
C ASN A 214 7.88 -48.99 -6.10
N CYS A 215 8.75 -48.02 -6.36
CA CYS A 215 9.33 -47.81 -7.69
C CYS A 215 10.74 -47.21 -7.61
N THR A 216 11.45 -47.27 -8.73
CA THR A 216 12.82 -46.78 -8.89
C THR A 216 12.84 -45.30 -9.32
N LYS A 217 13.82 -44.53 -8.84
CA LYS A 217 14.07 -43.16 -9.34
C LYS A 217 14.37 -43.15 -10.86
N ILE A 218 13.85 -42.14 -11.56
CA ILE A 218 14.04 -41.92 -13.00
C ILE A 218 15.37 -41.19 -13.30
N SER A 219 15.82 -40.32 -12.39
CA SER A 219 17.08 -39.58 -12.51
C SER A 219 17.83 -39.52 -11.17
N TYR A 220 19.16 -39.42 -11.23
CA TYR A 220 20.04 -39.31 -10.06
C TYR A 220 20.00 -37.92 -9.40
N ILE A 221 19.49 -36.91 -10.13
CA ILE A 221 19.64 -35.48 -9.79
C ILE A 221 18.42 -34.89 -9.07
N ASP A 222 17.27 -35.58 -9.04
CA ASP A 222 16.09 -35.08 -8.35
C ASP A 222 16.18 -35.27 -6.82
N PHE A 223 16.54 -34.16 -6.15
CA PHE A 223 16.34 -33.90 -4.73
C PHE A 223 15.25 -32.83 -4.59
N PRO A 224 14.20 -33.00 -3.77
CA PRO A 224 13.96 -34.04 -2.77
C PRO A 224 13.25 -35.28 -3.34
N PRO A 225 13.26 -36.43 -2.63
CA PRO A 225 12.59 -37.62 -3.12
C PRO A 225 11.06 -37.41 -3.08
N SER A 226 10.37 -37.65 -4.20
CA SER A 226 8.90 -37.69 -4.30
C SER A 226 8.25 -38.84 -3.50
N GLY A 227 8.98 -39.40 -2.53
CA GLY A 227 8.63 -40.57 -1.73
C GLY A 227 9.70 -40.86 -0.68
N ILE A 228 9.50 -41.93 0.10
CA ILE A 228 10.42 -42.36 1.17
C ILE A 228 11.42 -43.37 0.59
N LEU A 229 12.71 -43.20 0.86
CA LEU A 229 13.74 -44.16 0.43
C LEU A 229 13.59 -45.48 1.20
N THR A 230 13.50 -46.61 0.51
CA THR A 230 13.40 -47.94 1.14
C THR A 230 14.77 -48.50 1.56
N GLY A 231 15.86 -47.90 1.08
CA GLY A 231 17.24 -48.36 1.29
C GLY A 231 17.69 -49.47 0.34
N LYS A 232 16.82 -49.93 -0.57
CA LYS A 232 17.16 -50.92 -1.60
C LYS A 232 17.63 -50.23 -2.88
N CYS A 233 18.59 -50.84 -3.56
CA CYS A 233 19.07 -50.41 -4.86
C CYS A 233 18.64 -51.41 -5.92
N VAL A 234 17.90 -50.94 -6.94
CA VAL A 234 17.27 -51.78 -7.96
C VAL A 234 17.77 -51.34 -9.34
N GLU A 235 17.89 -52.29 -10.26
CA GLU A 235 18.30 -52.02 -11.63
C GLU A 235 17.17 -51.34 -12.43
N TYR A 236 17.51 -50.22 -13.04
CA TYR A 236 16.67 -49.40 -13.91
C TYR A 236 17.25 -49.45 -15.34
N LYS A 237 16.47 -49.94 -16.30
CA LYS A 237 16.88 -50.09 -17.72
C LYS A 237 18.23 -50.83 -17.91
N GLY A 238 18.44 -51.93 -17.17
CA GLY A 238 19.47 -52.94 -17.44
C GLY A 238 20.92 -52.61 -17.04
N THR A 239 21.33 -51.34 -17.00
CA THR A 239 22.70 -50.95 -16.61
C THR A 239 22.78 -49.90 -15.49
N LEU A 240 21.71 -49.12 -15.28
CA LEU A 240 21.70 -48.05 -14.28
C LEU A 240 21.07 -48.56 -12.98
N LYS A 241 21.79 -48.52 -11.85
CA LYS A 241 21.22 -48.84 -10.54
C LYS A 241 20.71 -47.57 -9.87
N THR A 242 19.43 -47.56 -9.47
CA THR A 242 18.82 -46.41 -8.78
C THR A 242 18.23 -46.84 -7.45
N CYS A 243 18.02 -45.87 -6.56
CA CYS A 243 17.39 -46.13 -5.27
C CYS A 243 15.89 -46.42 -5.46
N GLU A 244 15.40 -47.44 -4.76
CA GLU A 244 13.97 -47.71 -4.61
C GLU A 244 13.36 -46.73 -3.60
N ILE A 245 12.17 -46.24 -3.95
CA ILE A 245 11.34 -45.38 -3.10
C ILE A 245 9.96 -46.01 -2.92
N PHE A 246 9.33 -45.72 -1.79
CA PHE A 246 7.92 -45.95 -1.53
C PHE A 246 7.15 -44.63 -1.67
N GLY A 247 6.17 -44.60 -2.56
CA GLY A 247 5.41 -43.39 -2.86
C GLY A 247 4.43 -43.60 -4.01
N TRP A 248 4.13 -42.52 -4.74
CA TRP A 248 3.25 -42.57 -5.91
C TRP A 248 4.03 -43.03 -7.14
N CYS A 249 3.64 -44.19 -7.68
CA CYS A 249 4.33 -44.85 -8.77
C CYS A 249 3.38 -45.11 -9.96
N PRO A 250 3.81 -44.89 -11.21
CA PRO A 250 5.16 -44.49 -11.63
C PRO A 250 5.49 -43.03 -11.30
N LEU A 251 6.78 -42.73 -11.15
CA LEU A 251 7.25 -41.36 -10.93
C LEU A 251 7.01 -40.47 -12.15
N GLU A 252 6.88 -39.16 -11.89
CA GLU A 252 6.83 -38.13 -12.92
C GLU A 252 8.15 -38.08 -13.69
N ASN A 253 8.09 -38.00 -15.02
CA ASN A 253 9.25 -37.82 -15.88
C ASN A 253 9.33 -36.36 -16.36
N ASP A 254 10.15 -35.57 -15.68
CA ASP A 254 10.32 -34.13 -15.94
C ASP A 254 11.53 -33.81 -16.85
N ASN A 255 12.16 -34.84 -17.44
CA ASN A 255 13.36 -34.65 -18.27
C ASN A 255 13.07 -33.97 -19.61
N HIS A 256 11.83 -34.04 -20.08
CA HIS A 256 11.42 -33.46 -21.36
C HIS A 256 10.10 -32.72 -21.19
N ILE A 257 10.19 -31.39 -21.23
CA ILE A 257 9.02 -30.53 -21.33
C ILE A 257 8.61 -30.48 -22.81
N PRO A 258 7.34 -30.72 -23.16
CA PRO A 258 6.88 -30.65 -24.54
C PRO A 258 7.16 -29.27 -25.17
N ASP A 259 7.84 -29.28 -26.31
CA ASP A 259 8.13 -28.10 -27.15
C ASP A 259 7.94 -28.51 -28.63
N PRO A 260 6.92 -27.99 -29.35
CA PRO A 260 6.04 -26.87 -29.00
C PRO A 260 5.06 -27.18 -27.86
N PRO A 261 4.54 -26.14 -27.17
CA PRO A 261 3.62 -26.32 -26.04
C PRO A 261 2.28 -26.89 -26.49
N LEU A 262 1.67 -27.72 -25.64
CA LEU A 262 0.48 -28.51 -25.99
C LEU A 262 -0.77 -27.64 -26.26
N LEU A 263 -0.97 -26.53 -25.53
CA LEU A 263 -2.14 -25.65 -25.69
C LEU A 263 -1.79 -24.35 -26.43
N MET A 264 -1.23 -24.47 -27.64
CA MET A 264 -0.98 -23.29 -28.51
C MET A 264 -2.24 -22.47 -28.82
N ALA A 265 -3.42 -23.11 -28.83
CA ALA A 265 -4.70 -22.42 -29.05
C ALA A 265 -5.02 -21.36 -27.98
N ALA A 266 -4.35 -21.40 -26.82
CA ALA A 266 -4.53 -20.45 -25.74
C ALA A 266 -4.19 -18.99 -26.13
N GLU A 267 -3.38 -18.79 -27.19
CA GLU A 267 -3.09 -17.46 -27.75
C GLU A 267 -4.37 -16.72 -28.19
N ASN A 268 -5.39 -17.47 -28.61
CA ASN A 268 -6.67 -16.94 -29.09
C ASN A 268 -7.76 -16.89 -28.02
N PHE A 269 -7.44 -17.27 -26.78
CA PHE A 269 -8.41 -17.19 -25.70
C PHE A 269 -8.70 -15.74 -25.35
N THR A 270 -9.92 -15.51 -24.90
CA THR A 270 -10.40 -14.19 -24.51
C THR A 270 -10.67 -14.15 -23.02
N MET A 271 -10.33 -13.02 -22.43
CA MET A 271 -10.43 -12.74 -21.01
C MET A 271 -11.30 -11.51 -20.82
N PHE A 272 -12.43 -11.66 -20.15
CA PHE A 272 -13.29 -10.56 -19.78
C PHE A 272 -12.99 -10.13 -18.34
N ILE A 273 -12.56 -8.88 -18.17
CA ILE A 273 -12.28 -8.30 -16.85
C ILE A 273 -13.43 -7.39 -16.46
N LYS A 274 -14.13 -7.72 -15.38
CA LYS A 274 -15.10 -6.84 -14.72
C LYS A 274 -14.46 -6.25 -13.48
N ASN A 275 -14.25 -4.95 -13.48
CA ASN A 275 -13.78 -4.21 -12.34
C ASN A 275 -14.84 -3.17 -11.92
N ALA A 276 -15.12 -3.12 -10.63
CA ALA A 276 -15.93 -2.09 -10.03
C ALA A 276 -15.15 -1.45 -8.88
N ILE A 277 -15.28 -0.13 -8.79
CA ILE A 277 -14.63 0.70 -7.79
C ILE A 277 -15.65 1.55 -7.05
N THR A 278 -15.37 1.82 -5.79
CA THR A 278 -16.16 2.71 -4.94
C THR A 278 -15.24 3.63 -4.17
N PHE A 279 -15.57 4.92 -4.15
CA PHE A 279 -14.96 5.91 -3.28
C PHE A 279 -15.85 6.07 -2.03
N PRO A 280 -15.58 5.34 -0.93
CA PRO A 280 -16.51 5.18 0.18
C PRO A 280 -16.83 6.52 0.86
N ARG A 281 -15.87 7.44 0.93
CA ARG A 281 -16.06 8.75 1.57
C ARG A 281 -17.08 9.64 0.83
N TYR A 282 -17.34 9.36 -0.45
CA TYR A 282 -18.19 10.21 -1.30
C TYR A 282 -19.38 9.44 -1.92
N GLY A 283 -19.47 8.13 -1.70
CA GLY A 283 -20.56 7.30 -2.22
C GLY A 283 -20.60 7.19 -3.75
N VAL A 284 -19.49 7.47 -4.44
CA VAL A 284 -19.41 7.35 -5.90
C VAL A 284 -18.86 5.98 -6.27
N SER A 285 -19.64 5.23 -7.06
CA SER A 285 -19.23 3.92 -7.59
C SER A 285 -19.15 3.96 -9.11
N ARG A 286 -18.13 3.32 -9.67
CA ARG A 286 -17.89 3.21 -11.12
C ARG A 286 -17.47 1.79 -11.50
N SER A 287 -17.63 1.45 -12.77
CA SER A 287 -17.18 0.18 -13.33
C SER A 287 -16.58 0.41 -14.70
N ASN A 288 -15.63 -0.43 -15.09
CA ASN A 288 -15.06 -0.43 -16.44
C ASN A 288 -16.06 -0.94 -17.50
N VAL A 289 -17.14 -1.60 -17.09
CA VAL A 289 -18.17 -2.12 -17.99
C VAL A 289 -19.14 -1.01 -18.37
N VAL A 290 -18.79 -0.25 -19.40
CA VAL A 290 -19.66 0.69 -20.09
C VAL A 290 -20.41 -0.02 -21.23
N PRO A 291 -21.49 0.52 -21.82
CA PRO A 291 -22.13 -0.12 -22.97
C PRO A 291 -21.10 -0.31 -24.10
N PHE A 292 -20.79 -1.56 -24.42
CA PHE A 292 -19.78 -1.94 -25.41
C PHE A 292 -20.38 -2.93 -26.41
N ASN A 293 -19.82 -2.98 -27.62
CA ASN A 293 -20.21 -3.99 -28.60
C ASN A 293 -19.64 -5.35 -28.18
N GLU A 294 -20.46 -6.40 -28.12
CA GLU A 294 -20.07 -7.70 -27.54
C GLU A 294 -18.83 -8.35 -28.21
N SER A 295 -18.48 -7.92 -29.43
CA SER A 295 -17.33 -8.39 -30.20
C SER A 295 -16.07 -7.52 -30.08
N CYS A 296 -16.05 -6.50 -29.22
CA CYS A 296 -14.85 -5.66 -29.06
C CYS A 296 -13.67 -6.47 -28.52
N ILE A 297 -12.46 -6.08 -28.92
CA ILE A 297 -11.20 -6.56 -28.33
C ILE A 297 -10.41 -5.33 -27.94
N PHE A 298 -9.85 -5.34 -26.73
CA PHE A 298 -9.06 -4.25 -26.20
C PHE A 298 -7.84 -3.97 -27.09
N HIS A 299 -7.67 -2.69 -27.42
CA HIS A 299 -6.47 -2.15 -28.02
C HIS A 299 -6.21 -0.77 -27.42
N LYS A 300 -4.94 -0.44 -27.18
CA LYS A 300 -4.55 0.79 -26.49
C LYS A 300 -5.05 2.07 -27.17
N ASP A 301 -5.00 2.10 -28.52
CA ASP A 301 -5.33 3.30 -29.29
C ASP A 301 -6.72 3.28 -29.94
N THR A 302 -7.26 2.11 -30.35
CA THR A 302 -8.54 2.04 -31.07
C THR A 302 -9.72 1.88 -30.10
N ASP A 303 -9.60 0.97 -29.13
CA ASP A 303 -10.69 0.56 -28.22
C ASP A 303 -10.20 0.43 -26.76
N PRO A 304 -9.74 1.53 -26.12
CA PRO A 304 -9.14 1.49 -24.79
C PRO A 304 -10.12 1.16 -23.65
N LEU A 305 -11.43 1.25 -23.91
CA LEU A 305 -12.48 0.97 -22.93
C LEU A 305 -13.05 -0.44 -23.03
N CYS A 306 -12.62 -1.24 -24.01
CA CYS A 306 -13.13 -2.60 -24.16
C CYS A 306 -12.63 -3.49 -23.01
N PRO A 307 -13.52 -4.22 -22.31
CA PRO A 307 -13.14 -5.08 -21.18
C PRO A 307 -12.68 -6.50 -21.58
N ILE A 308 -12.64 -6.80 -22.89
CA ILE A 308 -12.29 -8.12 -23.44
C ILE A 308 -10.87 -8.07 -23.98
N PHE A 309 -10.00 -8.92 -23.45
CA PHE A 309 -8.59 -8.99 -23.82
C PHE A 309 -8.30 -10.33 -24.47
N ARG A 310 -7.54 -10.34 -25.56
CA ARG A 310 -7.00 -11.57 -26.13
C ARG A 310 -5.67 -11.91 -25.46
N LEU A 311 -5.45 -13.18 -25.16
CA LEU A 311 -4.24 -13.61 -24.43
C LEU A 311 -2.95 -13.35 -25.20
N GLY A 312 -2.93 -13.60 -26.51
CA GLY A 312 -1.77 -13.27 -27.35
C GLY A 312 -1.39 -11.79 -27.29
N ASP A 313 -2.38 -10.90 -27.35
CA ASP A 313 -2.17 -9.45 -27.31
C ASP A 313 -1.67 -8.99 -25.93
N LEU A 314 -2.15 -9.60 -24.85
CA LEU A 314 -1.64 -9.33 -23.49
C LEU A 314 -0.17 -9.71 -23.35
N VAL A 315 0.22 -10.87 -23.88
CA VAL A 315 1.59 -11.38 -23.79
C VAL A 315 2.54 -10.51 -24.62
N THR A 316 2.13 -10.07 -25.81
CA THR A 316 2.93 -9.15 -26.64
C THR A 316 3.03 -7.76 -26.01
N MET A 317 1.95 -7.23 -25.42
CA MET A 317 1.99 -5.97 -24.65
C MET A 317 2.88 -6.05 -23.42
N ALA A 318 2.99 -7.22 -22.79
CA ALA A 318 3.92 -7.46 -21.69
C ALA A 318 5.40 -7.56 -22.13
N GLY A 319 5.68 -7.59 -23.43
CA GLY A 319 7.02 -7.69 -23.99
C GLY A 319 7.54 -9.11 -24.18
N PHE A 320 6.66 -10.12 -24.15
CA PHE A 320 7.04 -11.53 -24.29
C PHE A 320 6.56 -12.13 -25.63
N ASP A 321 7.20 -13.22 -26.04
CA ASP A 321 6.74 -14.08 -27.13
C ASP A 321 5.88 -15.22 -26.56
N PHE A 322 4.64 -15.34 -27.05
CA PHE A 322 3.68 -16.35 -26.60
C PHE A 322 4.23 -17.76 -26.69
N ARG A 323 4.94 -18.11 -27.77
CA ARG A 323 5.45 -19.47 -27.97
C ARG A 323 6.47 -19.86 -26.91
N LYS A 324 7.36 -18.94 -26.56
CA LYS A 324 8.43 -19.17 -25.59
C LYS A 324 7.90 -19.23 -24.16
N ILE A 325 7.08 -18.24 -23.77
CA ILE A 325 6.51 -18.19 -22.42
C ILE A 325 5.54 -19.35 -22.17
N ALA A 326 4.85 -19.86 -23.21
CA ALA A 326 3.92 -20.96 -23.07
C ALA A 326 4.59 -22.30 -22.70
N VAL A 327 5.87 -22.50 -23.00
CA VAL A 327 6.60 -23.75 -22.69
C VAL A 327 6.84 -23.89 -21.19
N LYS A 328 7.39 -22.85 -20.54
CA LYS A 328 7.80 -22.87 -19.12
C LYS A 328 6.85 -22.08 -18.20
N GLY A 329 5.92 -21.31 -18.74
CA GLY A 329 5.07 -20.38 -18.02
C GLY A 329 5.76 -19.05 -17.72
N GLY A 330 5.01 -18.13 -17.13
CA GLY A 330 5.52 -16.82 -16.72
C GLY A 330 4.47 -16.00 -15.95
N MET A 331 4.80 -14.77 -15.61
CA MET A 331 3.92 -13.91 -14.80
C MET A 331 3.72 -12.54 -15.44
N ILE A 332 2.45 -12.17 -15.61
CA ILE A 332 2.01 -10.89 -16.17
C ILE A 332 1.13 -10.17 -15.15
N VAL A 333 1.40 -8.89 -14.96
CA VAL A 333 0.60 -8.00 -14.11
C VAL A 333 -0.22 -7.08 -14.98
N ILE A 334 -1.51 -6.98 -14.68
CA ILE A 334 -2.43 -6.05 -15.32
C ILE A 334 -2.82 -4.98 -14.29
N GLY A 335 -2.23 -3.80 -14.42
CA GLY A 335 -2.55 -2.63 -13.61
C GLY A 335 -3.78 -1.91 -14.18
N ILE A 336 -4.83 -1.78 -13.38
CA ILE A 336 -6.01 -0.96 -13.70
C ILE A 336 -5.91 0.31 -12.86
N ILE A 337 -5.65 1.44 -13.52
CA ILE A 337 -5.47 2.73 -12.87
C ILE A 337 -6.71 3.60 -13.06
N TRP A 338 -7.30 4.02 -11.94
CA TRP A 338 -8.39 4.98 -11.85
C TRP A 338 -7.87 6.31 -11.32
N ASP A 339 -7.48 7.21 -12.20
CA ASP A 339 -7.18 8.60 -11.86
C ASP A 339 -8.41 9.45 -12.20
N CYS A 340 -9.20 9.76 -11.18
CA CYS A 340 -10.50 10.41 -11.37
C CYS A 340 -10.56 11.75 -10.65
N ASP A 341 -10.76 12.80 -11.46
CA ASP A 341 -11.07 14.13 -10.99
C ASP A 341 -12.59 14.31 -10.93
N LEU A 342 -13.15 14.31 -9.71
CA LEU A 342 -14.60 14.43 -9.48
C LEU A 342 -15.10 15.88 -9.49
N ASP A 343 -14.25 16.83 -9.86
CA ASP A 343 -14.71 18.17 -10.24
C ASP A 343 -15.51 18.11 -11.55
N TRP A 344 -15.21 17.11 -12.39
CA TRP A 344 -15.95 16.76 -13.59
C TRP A 344 -17.03 15.71 -13.30
N SER A 345 -17.96 15.52 -14.24
CA SER A 345 -18.98 14.47 -14.13
C SER A 345 -18.32 13.10 -14.00
N ALA A 346 -18.93 12.21 -13.20
CA ALA A 346 -18.43 10.86 -12.97
C ALA A 346 -18.28 10.00 -14.24
N SER A 347 -18.83 10.44 -15.38
CA SER A 347 -18.67 9.81 -16.69
C SER A 347 -17.26 9.94 -17.29
N HIS A 348 -16.48 10.96 -16.91
CA HIS A 348 -15.11 11.15 -17.39
C HIS A 348 -14.09 10.28 -16.63
N CYS A 349 -14.50 9.69 -15.51
CA CYS A 349 -13.72 8.74 -14.74
C CYS A 349 -13.73 7.39 -15.47
N ASN A 350 -12.68 7.15 -16.26
CA ASN A 350 -12.45 5.94 -17.04
C ASN A 350 -11.13 5.27 -16.60
N PRO A 351 -11.06 3.94 -16.63
CA PRO A 351 -9.85 3.22 -16.26
C PRO A 351 -8.80 3.31 -17.37
N THR A 352 -7.54 3.24 -16.97
CA THR A 352 -6.41 3.00 -17.86
C THR A 352 -5.75 1.68 -17.53
N PHE A 353 -5.40 0.90 -18.55
CA PHE A 353 -4.81 -0.43 -18.40
C PHE A 353 -3.33 -0.40 -18.74
N ASN A 354 -2.49 -0.84 -17.78
CA ASN A 354 -1.06 -0.99 -17.96
C ASN A 354 -0.68 -2.46 -17.79
N ILE A 355 -0.05 -3.04 -18.80
CA ILE A 355 0.35 -4.44 -18.81
C ILE A 355 1.87 -4.49 -18.66
N HIS A 356 2.35 -5.25 -17.67
CA HIS A 356 3.77 -5.40 -17.37
C HIS A 356 4.13 -6.88 -17.18
N GLY A 357 5.24 -7.31 -17.79
CA GLY A 357 5.87 -8.59 -17.47
C GLY A 357 6.75 -8.46 -16.24
N LEU A 358 6.57 -9.30 -15.21
CA LEU A 358 7.43 -9.29 -14.01
C LEU A 358 8.65 -10.18 -14.19
N TYR A 359 8.42 -11.45 -14.50
CA TYR A 359 9.48 -12.43 -14.71
C TYR A 359 9.10 -13.38 -15.84
N GLY A 360 10.04 -13.51 -16.78
CA GLY A 360 10.07 -14.46 -17.88
C GLY A 360 11.47 -15.08 -17.98
N GLU A 361 11.75 -15.80 -19.07
CA GLU A 361 12.95 -16.63 -19.26
C GLU A 361 14.30 -15.94 -18.93
N ASP A 362 14.36 -14.60 -19.01
CA ASP A 362 15.55 -13.78 -18.74
C ASP A 362 15.87 -13.54 -17.25
N SER A 363 15.09 -14.11 -16.33
CA SER A 363 15.31 -13.96 -14.89
C SER A 363 16.17 -15.07 -14.29
N LEU A 364 17.33 -14.69 -13.77
CA LEU A 364 18.44 -15.56 -13.35
C LEU A 364 18.12 -16.60 -12.26
N SER A 365 16.96 -16.51 -11.57
CA SER A 365 16.66 -17.33 -10.39
C SER A 365 15.55 -18.38 -10.57
N THR A 366 14.62 -18.21 -11.51
CA THR A 366 13.56 -19.22 -11.79
C THR A 366 13.02 -19.07 -13.22
N PRO A 367 13.39 -19.94 -14.18
CA PRO A 367 12.89 -19.85 -15.54
C PRO A 367 11.44 -20.35 -15.62
N GLY A 368 10.47 -19.44 -15.45
CA GLY A 368 9.05 -19.67 -15.70
C GLY A 368 8.18 -19.90 -14.45
N TYR A 369 6.94 -20.33 -14.67
CA TYR A 369 5.94 -20.56 -13.62
C TYR A 369 5.25 -21.92 -13.82
N ASN A 370 5.36 -22.79 -12.81
CA ASN A 370 4.75 -24.11 -12.80
C ASN A 370 4.27 -24.51 -11.41
N PHE A 371 3.29 -25.40 -11.37
CA PHE A 371 2.80 -26.03 -10.14
C PHE A 371 2.29 -27.45 -10.43
N ARG A 372 2.11 -28.25 -9.37
CA ARG A 372 1.62 -29.63 -9.46
C ARG A 372 0.29 -29.77 -8.75
N PHE A 373 -0.65 -30.49 -9.35
CA PHE A 373 -1.89 -30.91 -8.70
C PHE A 373 -2.23 -32.35 -9.12
N ALA A 374 -3.08 -33.02 -8.35
CA ALA A 374 -3.47 -34.40 -8.65
C ALA A 374 -4.99 -34.56 -8.69
N LYS A 375 -5.48 -35.37 -9.63
CA LYS A 375 -6.87 -35.83 -9.71
C LYS A 375 -6.92 -37.24 -9.13
N TYR A 376 -7.54 -37.41 -7.96
CA TYR A 376 -7.65 -38.70 -7.27
C TYR A 376 -8.88 -39.47 -7.76
N PHE A 377 -8.75 -40.78 -7.92
CA PHE A 377 -9.83 -41.68 -8.34
C PHE A 377 -9.61 -43.10 -7.79
N MET A 378 -10.66 -43.91 -7.80
CA MET A 378 -10.61 -45.31 -7.38
C MET A 378 -10.75 -46.22 -8.60
N GLU A 379 -9.84 -47.18 -8.74
CA GLU A 379 -9.89 -48.21 -9.79
C GLU A 379 -9.58 -49.57 -9.16
N ASP A 380 -10.44 -50.57 -9.35
CA ASP A 380 -10.30 -51.91 -8.75
C ASP A 380 -10.05 -51.89 -7.23
N ARG A 381 -10.81 -51.07 -6.49
CA ARG A 381 -10.66 -50.84 -5.03
C ARG A 381 -9.29 -50.30 -4.59
N THR A 382 -8.47 -49.87 -5.55
CA THR A 382 -7.17 -49.26 -5.28
C THR A 382 -7.25 -47.77 -5.54
N GLU A 383 -6.77 -46.97 -4.59
CA GLU A 383 -6.65 -45.52 -4.78
C GLU A 383 -5.55 -45.23 -5.79
N LYS A 384 -5.93 -44.50 -6.85
CA LYS A 384 -5.04 -44.01 -7.88
C LYS A 384 -5.16 -42.51 -8.02
N ARG A 385 -4.16 -41.89 -8.64
CA ARG A 385 -4.24 -40.49 -9.03
C ARG A 385 -3.58 -40.26 -10.38
N THR A 386 -4.06 -39.24 -11.07
CA THR A 386 -3.36 -38.65 -12.21
C THR A 386 -2.68 -37.38 -11.72
N LEU A 387 -1.35 -37.38 -11.73
CA LEU A 387 -0.55 -36.21 -11.38
C LEU A 387 -0.38 -35.33 -12.61
N MET A 388 -0.66 -34.05 -12.45
CA MET A 388 -0.54 -33.02 -13.48
C MET A 388 0.51 -32.01 -13.01
N LYS A 389 1.61 -31.89 -13.75
CA LYS A 389 2.49 -30.72 -13.66
C LYS A 389 2.06 -29.71 -14.72
N VAL A 390 1.63 -28.54 -14.28
CA VAL A 390 1.10 -27.48 -15.12
C VAL A 390 2.15 -26.40 -15.29
N PHE A 391 2.37 -25.99 -16.53
CA PHE A 391 3.07 -24.76 -16.89
C PHE A 391 2.03 -23.79 -17.46
N GLY A 392 2.09 -22.54 -17.02
CA GLY A 392 1.07 -21.58 -17.39
C GLY A 392 1.47 -20.15 -17.11
N ILE A 393 0.67 -19.25 -17.65
CA ILE A 393 0.84 -17.81 -17.46
C ILE A 393 -0.03 -17.40 -16.28
N ARG A 394 0.61 -16.89 -15.22
CA ARG A 394 -0.07 -16.30 -14.08
C ARG A 394 -0.39 -14.83 -14.36
N PHE A 395 -1.65 -14.47 -14.21
CA PHE A 395 -2.14 -13.10 -14.32
C PHE A 395 -2.52 -12.58 -12.93
N ASP A 396 -1.91 -11.47 -12.54
CA ASP A 396 -2.27 -10.75 -11.32
C ASP A 396 -2.82 -9.36 -11.71
N ILE A 397 -4.09 -9.10 -11.37
CA ILE A 397 -4.78 -7.85 -11.65
C ILE A 397 -4.68 -6.97 -10.41
N ILE A 398 -3.99 -5.84 -10.55
CA ILE A 398 -3.80 -4.87 -9.49
C ILE A 398 -4.61 -3.63 -9.83
N VAL A 399 -5.53 -3.27 -8.94
CA VAL A 399 -6.33 -2.05 -9.11
C VAL A 399 -5.75 -0.98 -8.21
N HIS A 400 -5.39 0.13 -8.81
CA HIS A 400 -4.95 1.32 -8.11
C HIS A 400 -5.87 2.47 -8.48
N GLY A 401 -6.29 3.26 -7.51
CA GLY A 401 -7.11 4.43 -7.79
C GLY A 401 -6.79 5.54 -6.82
N MET A 402 -6.56 6.72 -7.38
CA MET A 402 -6.42 7.96 -6.63
C MET A 402 -7.55 8.87 -7.06
N ARG A 403 -8.32 9.32 -6.08
CA ARG A 403 -9.37 10.31 -6.29
C ARG A 403 -8.81 11.70 -6.05
N ARG A 404 -9.26 12.70 -6.79
CA ARG A 404 -9.08 14.11 -6.42
C ARG A 404 -10.41 14.87 -6.55
N ASN A 405 -10.72 15.72 -5.58
CA ASN A 405 -11.93 16.57 -5.61
C ASN A 405 -11.69 17.80 -4.73
N VAL A 406 -12.20 18.96 -5.16
CA VAL A 406 -12.23 20.19 -4.37
C VAL A 406 -12.78 19.91 -2.98
N TYR A 407 -12.16 20.52 -1.97
CA TYR A 407 -12.62 20.49 -0.59
C TYR A 407 -14.05 21.06 -0.47
N LYS A 408 -15.07 20.22 -0.68
CA LYS A 408 -16.42 20.52 -0.20
C LYS A 408 -16.43 20.14 1.27
N SER A 409 -16.44 21.16 2.13
CA SER A 409 -16.87 21.00 3.52
C SER A 409 -18.14 20.16 3.49
N LEU A 410 -18.09 19.02 4.19
CA LEU A 410 -19.16 18.05 4.33
C LEU A 410 -20.53 18.75 4.26
N LYS A 411 -21.31 18.48 3.21
CA LYS A 411 -22.75 18.66 3.32
C LYS A 411 -23.18 17.69 4.42
N PHE A 412 -23.41 18.21 5.62
CA PHE A 412 -24.21 17.52 6.61
C PHE A 412 -25.48 17.09 5.89
N LYS A 413 -25.66 15.77 5.78
CA LYS A 413 -26.89 15.17 5.30
C LYS A 413 -27.92 15.49 6.39
N SER A 414 -28.68 16.55 6.21
CA SER A 414 -29.84 16.85 7.05
C SER A 414 -30.80 15.69 6.90
N THR A 415 -30.83 14.82 7.90
CA THR A 415 -31.98 13.97 8.20
C THR A 415 -33.09 14.89 8.70
N GLU A 416 -33.82 15.47 7.76
CA GLU A 416 -35.19 15.97 7.98
C GLU A 416 -36.07 15.05 7.14
N ASP A 417 -36.55 13.99 7.78
CA ASP A 417 -37.75 13.23 7.40
C ASP A 417 -38.02 12.25 8.54
N GLU A 418 -38.59 12.78 9.63
CA GLU A 418 -39.40 12.01 10.60
C GLU A 418 -40.17 13.03 11.45
N GLY A 419 -41.40 13.33 11.02
CA GLY A 419 -42.39 14.07 11.81
C GLY A 419 -43.17 15.11 11.02
N GLU A 420 -44.29 14.71 10.41
CA GLU A 420 -45.64 15.21 10.76
C GLU A 420 -46.72 14.61 9.83
N GLU A 421 -47.76 14.10 10.50
CA GLU A 421 -49.10 13.64 10.07
C GLU A 421 -49.28 12.37 9.22
#